data_AF-A0A7X5WRY5-F1
#
_entry.id   AF-A0A7X5WRY5-F1
#
_cell.length_a   1.000
_cell.length_b   1.000
_cell.length_c   1.000
_cell.angle_alpha   90.00
_cell.angle_beta   90.00
_cell.angle_gamma   90.00
#
_symmetry.space_group_name_H-M   'P 1'
#
loop_
_entity.id
_entity.type
_entity.pdbx_description
1 polymer ?
#
loop_
_entity_poly.entity_id
_entity_poly.type
_entity_poly.pdbx_seq_one_letter_code
_entity_poly.pdbx_strand_id
1 'polypeptide(L)' 'MKQDRELPTRRPVPVRLKDWKEVYEEFADDQVRAQAGRCMDCGIPFCNNGCPLGNIIPDWNDLVYRDQWR' A
#
# COMPACT_ATOMS: atom_id res chain seq x y z
N MET A 1 10.45 15.22 0.48
CA MET A 1 11.23 14.12 -0.13
C MET A 1 10.28 13.35 -1.02
N LYS A 2 10.43 13.39 -2.35
CA LYS A 2 9.54 12.63 -3.26
C LYS A 2 10.00 11.17 -3.24
N GLN A 3 9.17 10.29 -2.71
CA GLN A 3 9.38 8.85 -2.76
C GLN A 3 8.70 8.30 -4.02
N ASP A 4 9.41 7.46 -4.76
CA ASP A 4 8.86 6.78 -5.93
C ASP A 4 7.95 5.61 -5.52
N ARG A 5 7.16 5.13 -6.49
CA ARG A 5 6.31 3.97 -6.26
C ARG A 5 7.17 2.71 -6.22
N GLU A 6 7.07 2.00 -5.11
CA GLU A 6 7.64 0.68 -4.94
C GLU A 6 6.54 -0.36 -4.84
N LEU A 7 6.83 -1.60 -5.27
CA LEU A 7 5.94 -2.74 -5.15
C LEU A 7 6.56 -3.75 -4.19
N PRO A 8 5.75 -4.59 -3.51
CA PRO A 8 6.30 -5.61 -2.64
C PRO A 8 7.13 -6.60 -3.43
N THR A 9 8.16 -7.17 -2.79
CA THR A 9 9.00 -8.21 -3.38
C THR A 9 8.13 -9.40 -3.77
N ARG A 10 8.42 -10.01 -4.92
CA ARG A 10 7.75 -11.22 -5.36
C ARG A 10 8.63 -12.42 -5.08
N ARG A 11 8.04 -13.49 -4.59
CA ARG A 11 8.73 -14.77 -4.41
C ARG A 11 9.29 -15.26 -5.76
N PRO A 12 10.50 -15.84 -5.80
CA PRO A 12 11.10 -16.33 -7.04
C PRO A 12 10.22 -17.35 -7.77
N VAL A 13 10.20 -17.27 -9.11
CA VAL A 13 9.40 -18.17 -9.96
C VAL A 13 9.63 -19.66 -9.65
N PRO A 14 10.88 -20.15 -9.53
CA PRO A 14 11.12 -21.57 -9.25
C PRO A 14 10.57 -22.06 -7.91
N VAL A 15 10.35 -21.14 -6.96
CA VAL A 15 9.81 -21.44 -5.63
C VAL A 15 8.27 -21.47 -5.70
N ARG A 16 7.64 -20.43 -6.24
CA ARG A 16 6.17 -20.33 -6.31
C ARG A 16 5.49 -21.30 -7.28
N LEU A 17 6.26 -22.02 -8.11
CA LEU A 17 5.74 -23.15 -8.90
C LEU A 17 5.55 -24.43 -8.08
N LYS A 18 6.09 -24.49 -6.85
CA LYS A 18 6.10 -25.69 -6.01
C LYS A 18 5.05 -25.66 -4.90
N ASP A 19 4.31 -24.56 -4.75
CA ASP A 19 3.29 -24.38 -3.74
C ASP A 19 2.16 -23.44 -4.21
N TRP A 20 1.13 -23.31 -3.37
CA TRP A 20 -0.05 -22.46 -3.61
C TRP A 20 -0.08 -21.26 -2.66
N LYS A 21 1.07 -20.85 -2.12
CA LYS A 21 1.14 -19.72 -1.18
C LYS A 21 1.12 -18.40 -1.95
N GLU A 22 0.88 -17.30 -1.24
CA GLU A 22 0.89 -15.94 -1.79
C GLU A 22 2.17 -15.64 -2.58
N VAL A 23 2.05 -14.85 -3.64
CA VAL A 23 3.16 -14.54 -4.56
C VAL A 23 3.99 -13.37 -4.05
N TYR A 24 3.35 -12.39 -3.43
CA TYR A 24 4.00 -11.24 -2.83
C TYR A 24 4.51 -11.58 -1.43
N GLU A 25 5.68 -11.03 -1.11
CA GLU A 25 6.16 -10.93 0.25
C GLU A 25 5.54 -9.69 0.91
N GLU A 26 5.36 -9.75 2.23
CA GLU A 26 4.87 -8.60 2.98
C GLU A 26 5.84 -7.43 2.85
N PHE A 27 5.30 -6.21 2.71
CA PHE A 27 6.12 -5.01 2.83
C PHE A 27 6.62 -4.87 4.27
N ALA A 28 7.85 -4.39 4.43
CA ALA A 28 8.31 -3.95 5.74
C ALA A 28 7.52 -2.72 6.20
N ASP A 29 7.23 -2.61 7.50
CA ASP A 29 6.38 -1.55 8.07
C ASP A 29 6.85 -0.14 7.69
N ASP A 30 8.17 0.08 7.63
CA ASP A 30 8.78 1.35 7.21
C ASP A 30 8.51 1.68 5.73
N GLN A 31 8.53 0.66 4.85
CA GLN A 31 8.16 0.81 3.44
C GLN A 31 6.67 1.08 3.28
N VAL A 32 5.80 0.38 4.03
CA VAL A 32 4.35 0.65 4.02
C VAL A 32 4.09 2.10 4.40
N ARG A 33 4.71 2.56 5.49
CA ARG A 33 4.61 3.94 5.97
C ARG A 33 5.11 4.94 4.92
N ALA A 34 6.26 4.66 4.29
CA ALA A 34 6.82 5.51 3.24
C ALA A 34 5.91 5.60 2.00
N GLN A 35 5.30 4.48 1.59
CA GLN A 35 4.37 4.45 0.45
C GLN A 35 3.03 5.14 0.77
N ALA A 36 2.51 4.99 1.99
CA ALA A 36 1.29 5.67 2.44
C ALA A 36 1.46 7.21 2.45
N GLY A 37 2.64 7.69 2.85
CA GLY A 37 3.00 9.11 2.83
C GLY A 37 3.10 9.76 1.45
N ARG A 38 2.93 8.99 0.36
CA ARG A 38 2.85 9.53 -1.02
C ARG A 38 1.47 10.08 -1.35
N CYS A 39 0.46 9.83 -0.51
CA CYS A 39 -0.84 10.47 -0.65
C CYS A 39 -0.70 11.99 -0.56
N MET A 40 -1.35 12.73 -1.46
CA MET A 40 -1.24 14.19 -1.52
C MET A 40 -2.37 14.92 -0.79
N ASP A 41 -3.29 14.18 -0.17
CA ASP A 41 -4.53 14.74 0.43
C ASP A 41 -5.24 15.73 -0.52
N CYS A 42 -5.66 15.23 -1.69
CA CYS A 42 -6.02 16.04 -2.86
C CYS A 42 -7.26 16.96 -2.70
N GLY A 43 -7.97 16.94 -1.57
CA GLY A 43 -9.23 17.68 -1.33
C GLY A 43 -10.45 17.14 -2.10
N ILE A 44 -10.27 16.71 -3.35
CA ILE A 44 -11.27 15.98 -4.15
C ILE A 44 -10.71 14.58 -4.48
N PRO A 45 -10.89 13.59 -3.59
CA PRO A 45 -10.23 12.30 -3.72
C PRO A 45 -10.92 11.41 -4.76
N PHE A 46 -10.38 11.37 -5.98
CA PHE A 46 -10.85 10.45 -7.03
C PHE A 46 -10.75 8.97 -6.64
N CYS A 47 -9.80 8.62 -5.76
CA CYS A 47 -9.66 7.26 -5.25
C CYS A 47 -10.90 6.78 -4.47
N ASN A 48 -11.55 7.65 -3.68
CA ASN A 48 -12.77 7.30 -2.94
C ASN A 48 -13.91 6.95 -3.90
N ASN A 49 -14.13 7.80 -4.91
CA ASN A 49 -15.17 7.58 -5.92
C ASN A 49 -14.84 6.40 -6.86
N GLY A 50 -13.55 6.09 -7.05
CA GLY A 50 -13.10 4.94 -7.83
C GLY A 50 -13.28 3.60 -7.10
N CYS A 51 -13.47 3.61 -5.77
CA CYS A 51 -13.71 2.42 -5.00
C CYS A 51 -15.23 2.17 -4.88
N PRO A 52 -15.77 1.06 -5.42
CA PRO A 52 -17.22 0.79 -5.38
C PRO A 52 -17.73 0.51 -3.95
N LEU A 53 -16.83 0.21 -3.01
CA LEU A 53 -17.18 -0.01 -1.61
C LEU A 53 -17.26 1.29 -0.79
N GLY A 54 -16.87 2.43 -1.36
CA GLY A 54 -16.88 3.72 -0.66
C GLY A 54 -15.79 3.86 0.40
N ASN A 55 -14.66 3.18 0.22
CA ASN A 55 -13.53 3.25 1.16
C ASN A 55 -12.97 4.68 1.26
N ILE A 56 -12.62 5.09 2.48
CA ILE A 56 -12.03 6.42 2.76
C ILE A 56 -10.50 6.30 2.72
N ILE A 57 -9.97 6.14 1.51
CA ILE A 57 -8.57 5.75 1.26
C ILE A 57 -7.55 6.79 1.77
N PRO A 58 -7.75 8.12 1.64
CA PRO A 58 -6.83 9.12 2.17
C PRO A 58 -6.64 8.99 3.69
N ASP A 59 -7.72 8.80 4.45
CA ASP A 59 -7.68 8.72 5.91
C ASP A 59 -6.87 7.51 6.37
N TRP A 60 -7.05 6.35 5.73
CA TRP A 60 -6.26 5.16 6.05
C TRP A 60 -4.79 5.34 5.74
N ASN A 61 -4.45 5.98 4.62
CA ASN A 61 -3.05 6.28 4.29
C ASN A 61 -2.43 7.26 5.31
N ASP A 62 -3.18 8.26 5.78
CA ASP A 62 -2.69 9.19 6.81
C ASP A 62 -2.46 8.47 8.15
N LEU A 63 -3.39 7.62 8.59
CA LEU A 63 -3.23 6.82 9.81
C LEU A 63 -2.01 5.89 9.73
N VAL A 64 -1.79 5.23 8.59
CA VAL A 64 -0.61 4.39 8.37
C VAL A 64 0.67 5.22 8.37
N TYR A 65 0.68 6.36 7.69
CA TYR A 65 1.82 7.27 7.64
C TYR A 65 2.18 7.82 9.04
N ARG A 66 1.19 8.05 9.90
CA ARG A 66 1.34 8.54 11.28
C ARG A 66 1.58 7.43 12.30
N ASP A 67 1.59 6.17 11.88
CA ASP A 67 1.68 5.00 12.77
C ASP A 67 0.52 4.93 13.81
N GLN A 68 -0.68 5.29 13.37
CA GLN A 68 -1.92 5.36 14.16
C GLN A 68 -3.01 4.40 13.66
N TRP A 69 -2.62 3.33 12.96
CA TRP A 69 -3.54 2.42 12.28
C TRP A 69 -3.89 1.17 13.10
N ARG A 70 -3.42 1.07 14.34
CA ARG A 70 -3.64 -0.03 15.28
C ARG A 70 -4.53 0.38 16.44
#